data_AF-A0A529LH13-F1
#
_entry.id   AF-A0A529LH13-F1
#
_cell.length_a   1.000
_cell.length_b   1.000
_cell.length_c   1.000
_cell.angle_alpha   90.00
_cell.angle_beta   90.00
_cell.angle_gamma   90.00
#
_symmetry.space_group_name_H-M   'P 1'
#
loop_
_entity.id
_entity.type
_entity.pdbx_description
1 polymer ?
#
loop_
_entity_poly.entity_id
_entity_poly.type
_entity_poly.pdbx_seq_one_letter_code
_entity_poly.pdbx_strand_id
1 'polypeptide(L)' 'MPLQNRVDPFGAIHAVPERGLFTGNRGIIHDPETKTLLRKRWALPAWIICVCEFRNVRREPMGRNRGGKAGWTEL' A
#
# COMPACT_ATOMS: atom_id res chain seq x y z
N MET A 1 -4.46 14.92 -2.27
CA MET A 1 -4.27 14.21 -3.55
C MET A 1 -4.26 12.71 -3.26
N PRO A 2 -4.76 11.85 -4.17
CA PRO A 2 -4.75 10.40 -3.95
C PRO A 2 -3.31 9.87 -3.90
N LEU A 3 -3.10 8.81 -3.12
CA LEU A 3 -1.82 8.08 -3.09
C LEU A 3 -1.71 7.17 -4.30
N GLN A 4 -0.49 6.90 -4.76
CA GLN A 4 -0.24 5.91 -5.82
C GLN A 4 -0.33 4.49 -5.24
N ASN A 5 -1.55 4.04 -4.96
CA ASN A 5 -1.81 2.81 -4.25
C ASN A 5 -3.05 2.05 -4.76
N ARG A 6 -3.26 2.09 -6.08
CA ARG A 6 -4.32 1.34 -6.77
C ARG A 6 -3.73 0.52 -7.89
N VAL A 7 -4.02 -0.77 -7.90
CA VAL A 7 -3.43 -1.72 -8.83
C VAL A 7 -4.46 -2.07 -9.90
N ASP A 8 -4.07 -1.91 -11.16
CA ASP A 8 -4.86 -2.41 -12.29
C ASP A 8 -4.57 -3.90 -12.58
N PRO A 9 -5.35 -4.56 -13.46
CA PRO A 9 -5.12 -5.97 -13.79
C PRO A 9 -3.74 -6.29 -14.40
N PHE A 10 -3.02 -5.28 -14.90
CA PHE A 10 -1.66 -5.41 -15.45
C PHE A 10 -0.57 -5.18 -14.40
N GLY A 11 -0.95 -4.83 -13.16
CA GLY A 11 -0.04 -4.58 -12.05
C GLY A 11 0.53 -3.17 -12.02
N ALA A 12 0.04 -2.23 -12.85
CA ALA A 12 0.43 -0.84 -12.76
C ALA A 12 -0.27 -0.16 -11.59
N ILE A 13 0.44 0.79 -10.96
CA ILE A 13 -0.01 1.44 -9.73
C ILE A 13 -0.37 2.89 -10.02
N HIS A 14 -1.61 3.25 -9.69
CA HIS A 14 -2.24 4.52 -10.05
C HIS A 14 -2.59 5.35 -8.82
N ALA A 15 -2.61 6.67 -9.00
CA ALA A 15 -3.06 7.63 -7.99
C ALA A 15 -4.47 8.12 -8.34
N VAL A 16 -5.48 7.38 -7.90
CA VAL A 16 -6.89 7.67 -8.19
C VAL A 16 -7.72 7.72 -6.90
N PRO A 17 -8.80 8.52 -6.84
CA PRO A 17 -9.56 8.75 -5.59
C PRO A 17 -10.43 7.56 -5.15
N GLU A 18 -10.73 6.63 -6.04
CA GLU A 18 -11.59 5.48 -5.80
C GLU A 18 -10.98 4.54 -4.76
N ARG A 19 -11.83 3.83 -4.01
CA ARG A 19 -11.41 2.77 -3.09
C ARG A 19 -11.47 1.42 -3.78
N GLY A 20 -10.48 0.58 -3.51
CA GLY A 20 -10.51 -0.83 -3.91
C GLY A 20 -11.47 -1.65 -3.06
N LEU A 21 -11.83 -2.83 -3.57
CA LEU A 21 -12.60 -3.85 -2.83
C LEU A 21 -11.77 -4.50 -1.72
N PHE A 22 -10.46 -4.53 -1.91
CA PHE A 22 -9.47 -5.09 -0.99
C PHE A 22 -8.34 -4.09 -0.79
N THR A 23 -7.52 -4.32 0.24
CA THR A 23 -6.17 -3.77 0.27
C THR A 23 -5.18 -4.84 -0.18
N GLY A 24 -4.29 -4.48 -1.10
CA GLY A 24 -3.19 -5.29 -1.56
C GLY A 24 -1.90 -5.01 -0.79
N ASN A 25 -0.96 -5.94 -0.85
CA ASN A 25 0.39 -5.76 -0.35
C ASN A 25 1.38 -6.51 -1.24
N ARG A 26 2.41 -5.80 -1.68
CA ARG A 26 3.53 -6.34 -2.47
C ARG A 26 4.89 -6.07 -1.84
N GLY A 27 4.91 -5.92 -0.51
CA GLY A 27 6.04 -5.54 0.31
C GLY A 27 6.14 -4.04 0.62
N ILE A 28 7.21 -3.66 1.32
CA ILE A 28 7.52 -2.26 1.64
C ILE A 28 8.16 -1.63 0.40
N ILE A 29 7.40 -0.85 -0.37
CA ILE A 29 7.82 -0.26 -1.65
C ILE A 29 7.58 1.26 -1.72
N HIS A 30 7.37 1.90 -0.58
CA HIS A 30 7.18 3.34 -0.46
C HIS A 30 8.18 3.96 0.53
N ASP A 31 8.34 5.27 0.42
CA ASP A 31 8.93 6.11 1.46
C ASP A 31 7.83 6.56 2.43
N PRO A 32 7.96 6.31 3.74
CA PRO A 32 6.89 6.59 4.70
C PRO A 32 6.73 8.08 5.06
N GLU A 33 7.72 8.93 4.75
CA GLU A 33 7.64 10.36 4.99
C GLU A 33 6.96 11.06 3.82
N THR A 34 7.32 10.71 2.59
CA THR A 34 6.77 11.34 1.38
C THR A 34 5.53 10.63 0.84
N LYS A 35 5.27 9.40 1.29
CA LYS A 35 4.22 8.50 0.77
C LYS A 35 4.31 8.29 -0.74
N THR A 36 5.52 8.32 -1.29
CA THR A 36 5.79 8.05 -2.70
C THR A 36 6.35 6.65 -2.89
N LEU A 37 6.02 6.00 -4.00
CA LEU A 37 6.65 4.73 -4.34
C LEU A 37 8.14 4.90 -4.62
N LEU A 38 8.95 3.97 -4.11
CA LEU A 38 10.36 3.84 -4.44
C LEU A 38 10.54 3.37 -5.89
N ARG A 39 11.76 3.20 -6.40
CA ARG A 39 11.95 2.64 -7.77
C ARG A 39 11.44 1.20 -7.91
N LYS A 40 11.45 0.42 -6.81
CA LYS A 40 10.95 -0.95 -6.79
C LYS A 40 9.41 -0.99 -6.83
N ARG A 41 8.85 -1.98 -7.52
CA ARG A 41 7.38 -2.20 -7.65
C ARG A 41 6.88 -3.43 -6.92
N TRP A 42 7.78 -4.16 -6.27
CA TRP A 42 7.53 -5.35 -5.48
C TRP A 42 8.77 -5.67 -4.62
N ALA A 43 8.55 -6.23 -3.44
CA ALA A 43 9.60 -6.83 -2.59
C ALA A 43 9.31 -8.31 -2.29
N LEU A 44 8.10 -8.77 -2.56
CA LEU A 44 7.67 -10.17 -2.45
C LEU A 44 7.04 -10.61 -3.78
N PRO A 45 7.22 -11.88 -4.18
CA PRO A 45 6.61 -12.41 -5.41
C PRO A 45 5.09 -12.57 -5.29
N ALA A 46 4.61 -12.83 -4.07
CA ALA A 46 3.19 -12.99 -3.80
C ALA A 46 2.43 -11.65 -3.84
N TRP A 47 1.20 -11.73 -4.31
CA TRP A 47 0.17 -10.74 -4.04
C TRP A 47 -0.62 -11.18 -2.82
N ILE A 48 -0.59 -10.38 -1.77
CA ILE A 48 -1.42 -10.58 -0.59
C ILE A 48 -2.58 -9.60 -0.67
N ILE A 49 -3.80 -10.10 -0.45
CA ILE A 49 -4.99 -9.26 -0.31
C ILE A 49 -5.57 -9.43 1.10
N CYS A 50 -6.07 -8.34 1.65
CA CYS A 50 -6.81 -8.32 2.91
C CYS A 50 -8.11 -7.53 2.73
N VAL A 51 -9.06 -7.78 3.62
CA VAL A 51 -10.27 -6.95 3.76
C VAL A 51 -9.89 -5.51 4.15
N CYS A 52 -10.68 -4.53 3.72
CA CYS A 52 -10.47 -3.12 4.04
C CYS A 52 -10.75 -2.77 5.51
N GLU A 53 -11.51 -3.59 6.22
CA GLU A 53 -11.90 -3.38 7.61
C GLU A 53 -11.59 -4.62 8.46
N PHE A 54 -10.76 -4.44 9.49
CA PHE A 54 -10.39 -5.51 10.40
C PHE A 54 -10.26 -5.00 11.83
N ARG A 55 -11.11 -5.51 12.74
CA ARG A 55 -11.05 -5.26 14.20
C ARG A 55 -10.92 -3.78 14.58
N ASN A 56 -11.52 -2.87 13.81
CA ASN A 56 -11.41 -1.42 13.96
C ASN A 56 -9.95 -0.88 13.99
N VAL A 57 -8.99 -1.63 13.44
CA VAL A 57 -7.60 -1.22 13.35
C VAL A 57 -7.46 -0.17 12.26
N ARG A 58 -6.88 0.99 12.60
CA ARG A 58 -6.55 2.06 11.66
C ARG A 58 -5.04 2.19 11.54
N ARG A 59 -4.56 2.41 10.32
CA ARG A 59 -3.16 2.70 9.99
C ARG A 59 -3.13 3.89 9.07
N GLU A 60 -2.02 4.62 9.11
CA GLU A 60 -1.71 5.60 8.08
C GLU A 60 -1.23 4.86 6.82
N PRO A 61 -1.95 4.98 5.68
CA PRO A 61 -1.53 4.34 4.45
C PRO A 61 -0.16 4.86 4.02
N MET A 62 0.72 3.95 3.61
CA MET A 62 2.12 4.24 3.25
C MET A 62 2.87 4.96 4.38
N GLY A 63 2.53 4.67 5.64
CA GLY A 63 3.14 5.26 6.84
C GLY A 63 4.09 4.30 7.56
N ARG A 64 4.30 4.53 8.86
CA ARG A 64 5.19 3.69 9.70
C ARG A 64 4.40 2.65 10.52
N ASN A 65 5.03 1.50 10.76
CA ASN A 65 4.55 0.48 11.69
C ASN A 65 4.96 0.79 13.14
N ARG A 66 4.38 0.03 14.08
CA ARG A 66 4.81 0.02 15.49
C ARG A 66 6.31 -0.32 15.55
N GLY A 67 7.12 0.57 16.13
CA GLY A 67 8.58 0.48 16.14
C GLY A 67 9.28 1.39 15.12
N GLY A 68 8.54 2.27 14.44
CA GLY A 68 9.11 3.37 13.64
C GLY A 68 9.65 2.96 12.28
N LYS A 69 9.63 1.68 11.90
CA LYS A 69 10.00 1.23 10.55
C LYS A 69 8.87 1.49 9.57
N ALA A 70 9.20 1.57 8.28
CA ALA A 70 8.19 1.69 7.23
C ALA A 70 7.16 0.56 7.31
N GLY A 71 5.90 0.92 7.05
CA GLY A 71 4.77 0.02 6.96
C GLY A 71 4.83 -0.87 5.72
N TRP A 72 3.93 -1.85 5.66
CA TRP A 72 3.64 -2.47 4.37
C TRP A 72 3.00 -1.46 3.45
N THR A 73 3.15 -1.62 2.13
CA THR A 73 2.46 -0.74 1.18
C THR A 73 1.05 -1.24 1.00
N GLU A 74 0.05 -0.45 1.39
CA GLU A 74 -1.37 -0.72 1.20
C GLU A 74 -1.80 -0.33 -0.21
N LEU A 75 -1.77 -1.31 -1.13
CA LEU A 75 -2.17 -1.21 -2.53
C LEU A 75 -3.66 -1.50 -2.76
#